data_AF-A0A3P4AQT4-F1
#
_entry.id   AF-A0A3P4AQT4-F1
#
_cell.length_a   1.000
_cell.length_b   1.000
_cell.length_c   1.000
_cell.angle_alpha   90.00
_cell.angle_beta   90.00
_cell.angle_gamma   90.00
#
_symmetry.space_group_name_H-M   'P 1'
#
loop_
_entity.id
_entity.type
_entity.pdbx_description
1 polymer ?
#
loop_
_entity_poly.entity_id
_entity_poly.type
_entity_poly.pdbx_seq_one_letter_code
_entity_poly.pdbx_strand_id
1 'polypeptide(L)'
;MPKNLTPQDQWETEFQVPLPGEPRNIGPLERLFQQLLNRTERLKNRIGAILGTNWDATPPDTIVGLANRVRTLEANQDGTALSAHRTATVLDHPDGSVTTAKLADNSVTTSKLANGSITSDKLAPGATPYDLAFFHPGTPSNGALLAAIVVPRSLSLQGGSVRVGTAPANNWSATIYNGGTAIGTVSVPAGQTAGTVTLNSTPTSLSAGALLRIVGPSTADTAIRDISISLRGVA
;
A
#
# COMPACT_ATOMS: atom_id res chain seq x y z
N MET A 1 60.18 41.57 -25.56
CA MET A 1 59.62 40.20 -25.64
C MET A 1 58.10 40.34 -25.77
N PRO A 2 57.42 39.59 -26.65
CA PRO A 2 55.96 39.61 -26.69
C PRO A 2 55.43 39.18 -25.32
N LYS A 3 54.50 39.96 -24.74
CA LYS A 3 53.85 39.58 -23.49
C LYS A 3 53.02 38.32 -23.73
N ASN A 4 53.22 37.31 -22.89
CA ASN A 4 52.41 36.10 -22.92
C ASN A 4 51.07 36.40 -22.22
N LEU A 5 49.97 36.35 -22.97
CA LEU A 5 48.63 36.56 -22.43
C LEU A 5 48.16 35.28 -21.74
N THR A 6 47.67 35.40 -20.51
CA THR A 6 47.13 34.27 -19.75
C THR A 6 45.63 34.48 -19.54
N PRO A 7 44.78 33.45 -19.64
CA PRO A 7 43.35 33.59 -19.39
C PRO A 7 43.07 34.17 -17.99
N GLN A 8 42.10 35.07 -17.91
CA GLN A 8 41.67 35.73 -16.68
C GLN A 8 40.18 35.48 -16.46
N ASP A 9 39.77 35.22 -15.22
CA ASP A 9 38.36 35.07 -14.89
C ASP A 9 37.71 36.43 -14.57
N GLN A 10 37.49 37.23 -15.61
CA GLN A 10 36.88 38.57 -15.52
C GLN A 10 35.66 38.67 -16.44
N TRP A 11 34.59 39.33 -15.98
CA TRP A 11 33.42 39.67 -16.80
C TRP A 11 33.70 40.96 -17.57
N GLU A 12 33.73 40.90 -18.90
CA GLU A 12 33.99 42.08 -19.72
C GLU A 12 32.66 42.73 -20.13
N THR A 13 32.40 43.93 -19.61
CA THR A 13 31.11 44.61 -19.80
C THR A 13 31.05 45.50 -21.03
N GLU A 14 32.16 45.91 -21.67
CA GLU A 14 32.09 46.87 -22.79
C GLU A 14 33.21 46.68 -23.84
N PHE A 15 32.81 46.71 -25.12
CA PHE A 15 33.69 46.73 -26.29
C PHE A 15 33.89 48.18 -26.73
N GLN A 16 34.92 48.87 -26.24
CA GLN A 16 35.24 50.21 -26.72
C GLN A 16 36.06 50.13 -28.01
N VAL A 17 35.43 50.44 -29.15
CA VAL A 17 36.12 50.64 -30.43
C VAL A 17 36.72 52.05 -30.45
N PRO A 18 38.04 52.21 -30.62
CA PRO A 18 38.65 53.53 -30.73
C PRO A 18 38.13 54.28 -31.96
N LEU A 19 37.78 55.55 -31.81
CA LEU A 19 37.33 56.40 -32.91
C LEU A 19 38.52 56.79 -33.83
N PRO A 20 38.30 57.09 -35.12
CA PRO A 20 39.37 57.49 -36.03
C PRO A 20 40.06 58.78 -35.54
N GLY A 21 41.33 58.68 -35.10
CA GLY A 21 42.16 59.83 -34.71
C GLY A 21 42.83 59.76 -33.33
N GLU A 22 42.47 58.82 -32.47
CA GLU A 22 43.16 58.62 -31.19
C GLU A 22 44.53 57.92 -31.36
N PRO A 23 45.55 58.27 -30.57
CA PRO A 23 46.87 57.63 -30.63
C PRO A 23 46.75 56.13 -30.32
N ARG A 24 47.23 55.28 -31.24
CA ARG A 24 47.28 53.82 -31.09
C ARG A 24 48.37 53.44 -30.09
N ASN A 25 48.10 53.66 -28.80
CA ASN A 25 48.86 53.02 -27.73
C ASN A 25 48.74 51.50 -27.92
N ILE A 26 49.70 50.70 -27.47
CA ILE A 26 49.72 49.22 -27.65
C ILE A 26 48.48 48.52 -27.02
N GLY A 27 47.61 49.27 -26.33
CA GLY A 27 46.42 48.85 -25.61
C GLY A 27 45.25 48.20 -26.40
N PRO A 28 44.85 48.58 -27.62
CA PRO A 28 43.62 48.05 -28.24
C PRO A 28 43.72 46.59 -28.70
N LEU A 29 44.85 46.19 -29.29
CA LEU A 29 45.00 44.85 -29.88
C LEU A 29 45.32 43.81 -28.78
N GLU A 30 46.21 44.14 -27.85
CA GLU A 30 46.54 43.27 -26.70
C GLU A 30 45.31 43.05 -25.82
N ARG A 31 44.52 44.11 -25.56
CA ARG A 31 43.23 43.98 -24.87
C ARG A 31 42.29 43.08 -25.67
N LEU A 32 42.07 43.33 -26.95
CA LEU A 32 41.19 42.49 -27.78
C LEU A 32 41.60 41.00 -27.75
N PHE A 33 42.89 40.70 -27.86
CA PHE A 33 43.39 39.33 -27.78
C PHE A 33 43.16 38.72 -26.39
N GLN A 34 43.37 39.48 -25.31
CA GLN A 34 43.07 39.05 -23.95
C GLN A 34 41.57 38.78 -23.76
N GLN A 35 40.71 39.62 -24.33
CA GLN A 35 39.25 39.46 -24.31
C GLN A 35 38.80 38.19 -25.03
N LEU A 36 39.34 37.96 -26.23
CA LEU A 36 39.07 36.75 -27.01
C LEU A 36 39.57 35.49 -26.30
N LEU A 37 40.73 35.57 -25.63
CA LEU A 37 41.28 34.48 -24.84
C LEU A 37 40.38 34.14 -23.65
N ASN A 38 39.97 35.16 -22.88
CA ASN A 38 39.06 35.00 -21.74
C ASN A 38 37.72 34.39 -22.18
N ARG A 39 37.16 34.86 -23.29
CA ARG A 39 35.91 34.34 -23.85
C ARG A 39 36.05 32.89 -24.32
N THR A 40 37.17 32.54 -24.94
CA THR A 40 37.42 31.18 -25.44
C THR A 40 37.50 30.18 -24.28
N GLU A 41 38.23 30.51 -23.21
CA GLU A 41 38.30 29.65 -22.02
C GLU A 41 36.95 29.53 -21.31
N ARG A 42 36.18 30.62 -21.24
CA ARG A 42 34.81 30.57 -20.72
C ARG A 42 33.91 29.69 -21.57
N LEU A 43 34.03 29.74 -22.90
CA LEU A 43 33.27 28.86 -23.78
C LEU A 43 33.67 27.40 -23.59
N LYS A 44 34.96 27.08 -23.51
CA LYS A 44 35.44 25.72 -23.21
C LYS A 44 34.88 25.20 -21.89
N ASN A 45 34.92 26.01 -20.83
CA ASN A 45 34.40 25.65 -19.51
C ASN A 45 32.88 25.44 -19.53
N ARG A 46 32.12 26.34 -20.19
CA ARG A 46 30.67 26.20 -20.33
C ARG A 46 30.30 24.95 -21.12
N ILE A 47 31.00 24.67 -22.22
CA ILE A 47 30.74 23.49 -23.03
C ILE A 47 31.11 22.23 -22.24
N GLY A 48 32.18 22.26 -21.45
CA GLY A 48 32.54 21.17 -20.54
C GLY A 48 31.44 20.87 -19.52
N ALA A 49 30.84 21.90 -18.92
CA ALA A 49 29.71 21.75 -18.02
C ALA A 49 28.45 21.19 -18.72
N ILE A 50 28.16 21.66 -19.94
CA ILE A 50 27.00 21.20 -20.73
C ILE A 50 27.18 19.78 -21.26
N LEU A 51 28.40 19.38 -21.61
CA LEU A 51 28.69 18.08 -22.25
C LEU A 51 29.19 17.02 -21.25
N GLY A 52 29.51 17.40 -20.01
CA GLY A 52 30.02 16.50 -18.98
C GLY A 52 31.44 15.99 -19.24
N THR A 53 32.15 16.59 -20.21
CA THR A 53 33.50 16.23 -20.64
C THR A 53 34.24 17.48 -21.11
N ASN A 54 35.54 17.60 -20.81
CA ASN A 54 36.35 18.72 -21.29
C ASN A 54 36.32 18.80 -22.82
N TRP A 55 36.38 20.03 -23.37
CA TRP A 55 36.34 20.26 -24.82
C TRP A 55 37.43 19.48 -25.59
N ASP A 56 38.62 19.35 -25.01
CA ASP A 56 39.76 18.65 -25.60
C ASP A 56 39.84 17.16 -25.21
N ALA A 57 38.90 16.66 -24.42
CA ALA A 57 38.87 15.26 -24.03
C ALA A 57 38.26 14.39 -25.13
N THR A 58 38.85 13.23 -25.38
CA THR A 58 38.26 12.22 -26.26
C THR A 58 36.92 11.77 -25.67
N PRO A 59 35.81 11.79 -26.45
CA PRO A 59 34.53 11.27 -25.98
C PRO A 59 34.66 9.80 -25.60
N PRO A 60 33.94 9.34 -24.56
CA PRO A 60 33.95 7.94 -24.19
C PRO A 60 33.37 7.08 -25.32
N ASP A 61 34.07 6.00 -25.64
CA ASP A 61 33.76 5.02 -26.68
C ASP A 61 33.19 3.70 -26.12
N THR A 62 33.18 3.55 -24.79
CA THR A 62 32.60 2.41 -24.09
C THR A 62 31.21 2.74 -23.51
N ILE A 63 30.36 1.72 -23.39
CA ILE A 63 29.03 1.84 -22.74
C ILE A 63 29.17 2.37 -21.31
N VAL A 64 30.18 1.91 -20.57
CA VAL A 64 30.46 2.36 -19.20
C VAL A 64 30.88 3.82 -19.18
N GLY A 65 31.76 4.24 -20.09
CA GLY A 65 32.18 5.63 -20.22
C GLY A 65 31.01 6.56 -20.57
N LEU A 66 30.13 6.12 -21.48
CA LEU A 66 28.93 6.88 -21.84
C LEU A 66 27.93 6.99 -20.66
N ALA A 67 27.71 5.91 -19.92
CA ALA A 67 26.84 5.92 -18.73
C ALA A 67 27.37 6.85 -17.63
N ASN A 68 28.68 6.88 -17.41
CA ASN A 68 29.29 7.80 -16.46
C ASN A 68 29.13 9.26 -16.90
N ARG A 69 29.31 9.54 -18.19
CA ARG A 69 29.08 10.89 -18.76
C ARG A 69 27.63 11.35 -18.58
N VAL A 70 26.65 10.47 -18.86
CA VAL A 70 25.23 10.78 -18.63
C VAL A 70 24.98 11.10 -17.15
N ARG A 71 25.59 10.37 -16.21
CA ARG A 71 25.47 10.67 -14.77
C ARG A 71 26.01 12.06 -14.41
N THR A 72 27.14 12.46 -14.99
CA THR A 72 27.69 13.82 -14.79
C THR A 72 26.77 14.88 -15.36
N LEU A 73 26.20 14.63 -16.55
CA LEU A 73 25.20 15.52 -17.15
C LEU A 73 23.94 15.66 -16.28
N GLU A 74 23.44 14.55 -15.73
CA GLU A 74 22.31 14.56 -14.80
C GLU A 74 22.58 15.43 -13.56
N ALA A 75 23.78 15.33 -12.99
CA ALA A 75 24.18 16.11 -11.82
C ALA A 75 24.31 17.62 -12.13
N ASN A 76 24.78 17.98 -13.33
CA ASN A 76 24.92 19.37 -13.76
C ASN A 76 23.58 20.07 -14.04
N GLN A 77 22.47 19.31 -14.11
CA GLN A 77 21.11 19.82 -14.32
C GLN A 77 20.30 19.90 -13.01
N ASP A 78 20.96 20.03 -11.86
CA ASP A 78 20.35 19.96 -10.51
C ASP A 78 19.60 18.65 -10.23
N GLY A 79 19.96 17.57 -10.95
CA GLY A 79 19.32 16.27 -10.89
C GLY A 79 18.13 16.12 -11.84
N THR A 80 18.04 14.99 -12.52
CA THR A 80 16.89 14.65 -13.38
C THR A 80 15.87 13.81 -12.61
N ALA A 81 14.63 13.75 -13.12
CA ALA A 81 13.62 12.81 -12.62
C ALA A 81 14.14 11.35 -12.58
N LEU A 82 15.01 10.97 -13.53
CA LEU A 82 15.63 9.64 -13.54
C LEU A 82 16.56 9.40 -12.35
N SER A 83 17.32 10.40 -11.92
CA SER A 83 18.16 10.27 -10.72
C SER A 83 17.31 10.15 -9.45
N ALA A 84 16.20 10.90 -9.37
CA ALA A 84 15.27 10.80 -8.25
C ALA A 84 14.64 9.40 -8.16
N HIS A 85 14.08 8.90 -9.27
CA HIS A 85 13.48 7.56 -9.37
C HIS A 85 14.46 6.44 -9.03
N ARG A 86 15.74 6.56 -9.44
CA ARG A 86 16.78 5.55 -9.18
C ARG A 86 17.15 5.44 -7.70
N THR A 87 17.00 6.50 -6.93
CA THR A 87 17.42 6.57 -5.52
C THR A 87 16.25 6.53 -4.53
N ALA A 88 15.01 6.44 -5.01
CA ALA A 88 13.84 6.43 -4.16
C ALA A 88 13.80 5.17 -3.27
N THR A 89 13.57 5.37 -1.96
CA THR A 89 13.48 4.28 -0.97
C THR A 89 12.13 3.57 -0.99
N VAL A 90 11.12 4.23 -1.55
CA VAL A 90 9.76 3.71 -1.80
C VAL A 90 9.43 4.03 -3.25
N LEU A 91 8.55 3.26 -3.86
CA LEU A 91 8.06 3.55 -5.22
C LEU A 91 7.49 4.96 -5.28
N ASP A 92 8.10 5.80 -6.11
CA ASP A 92 7.76 7.21 -6.34
C ASP A 92 7.11 7.43 -7.72
N HIS A 93 6.69 6.34 -8.36
CA HIS A 93 6.03 6.36 -9.65
C HIS A 93 4.55 6.74 -9.49
N PRO A 94 3.90 7.26 -10.55
CA PRO A 94 2.48 7.62 -10.51
C PRO A 94 1.58 6.47 -10.09
N ASP A 95 0.40 6.80 -9.57
CA ASP A 95 -0.63 5.83 -9.23
C ASP A 95 -0.96 4.90 -10.41
N GLY A 96 -1.16 3.61 -10.11
CA GLY A 96 -1.39 2.58 -11.12
C GLY A 96 -0.12 2.09 -11.83
N SER A 97 1.07 2.58 -11.46
CA SER A 97 2.34 2.08 -12.03
C SER A 97 2.58 0.60 -11.73
N VAL A 98 2.04 0.07 -10.63
CA VAL A 98 1.99 -1.36 -10.34
C VAL A 98 0.60 -1.87 -10.68
N THR A 99 0.52 -2.69 -11.71
CA THR A 99 -0.72 -3.36 -12.14
C THR A 99 -0.66 -4.85 -11.80
N THR A 100 -1.79 -5.53 -11.83
CA THR A 100 -1.88 -6.98 -11.59
C THR A 100 -0.96 -7.76 -12.53
N ALA A 101 -0.88 -7.41 -13.81
CA ALA A 101 -0.01 -8.06 -14.78
C ALA A 101 1.50 -7.88 -14.51
N LYS A 102 1.89 -6.86 -13.73
CA LYS A 102 3.29 -6.63 -13.33
C LYS A 102 3.68 -7.41 -12.07
N LEU A 103 2.71 -7.98 -11.36
CA LEU A 103 2.93 -8.84 -10.21
C LEU A 103 2.84 -10.29 -10.66
N ALA A 104 3.99 -10.95 -10.80
CA ALA A 104 4.01 -12.38 -11.09
C ALA A 104 3.37 -13.19 -9.95
N ASP A 105 2.91 -14.40 -10.25
CA ASP A 105 2.37 -15.32 -9.26
C ASP A 105 3.38 -15.53 -8.12
N ASN A 106 2.88 -15.50 -6.88
CA ASN A 106 3.68 -15.62 -5.65
C ASN A 106 4.76 -14.54 -5.44
N SER A 107 4.74 -13.44 -6.21
CA SER A 107 5.72 -12.36 -6.04
C SER A 107 5.56 -11.59 -4.73
N VAL A 108 4.37 -11.58 -4.14
CA VAL A 108 4.09 -10.98 -2.82
C VAL A 108 4.14 -12.08 -1.76
N THR A 109 5.26 -12.20 -1.06
CA THR A 109 5.49 -13.18 0.01
C THR A 109 5.13 -12.59 1.38
N THR A 110 4.97 -13.44 2.40
CA THR A 110 4.69 -13.00 3.77
C THR A 110 5.72 -12.01 4.31
N SER A 111 7.00 -12.20 4.01
CA SER A 111 8.08 -11.28 4.39
C SER A 111 8.00 -9.89 3.76
N LYS A 112 7.26 -9.74 2.65
CA LYS A 112 7.02 -8.45 1.98
C LYS A 112 5.81 -7.70 2.54
N LEU A 113 5.01 -8.35 3.39
CA LEU A 113 3.85 -7.78 4.03
C LEU A 113 4.18 -7.45 5.49
N ALA A 114 4.16 -6.17 5.83
CA ALA A 114 4.29 -5.75 7.23
C ALA A 114 3.06 -6.22 8.04
N ASN A 115 3.26 -6.49 9.34
CA ASN A 115 2.16 -6.87 10.23
C ASN A 115 1.07 -5.78 10.24
N GLY A 116 -0.18 -6.17 10.05
CA GLY A 116 -1.33 -5.24 9.96
C GLY A 116 -1.43 -4.46 8.65
N SER A 117 -0.56 -4.70 7.66
CA SER A 117 -0.63 -4.00 6.36
C SER A 117 -1.84 -4.40 5.52
N ILE A 118 -2.40 -5.60 5.74
CA ILE A 118 -3.65 -6.07 5.15
C ILE A 118 -4.73 -6.03 6.24
N THR A 119 -5.65 -5.09 6.13
CA THR A 119 -6.80 -4.91 7.04
C THR A 119 -8.03 -5.62 6.45
N SER A 120 -9.09 -5.79 7.24
CA SER A 120 -10.37 -6.35 6.78
C SER A 120 -10.89 -5.67 5.51
N ASP A 121 -10.75 -4.35 5.42
CA ASP A 121 -11.25 -3.54 4.31
C ASP A 121 -10.43 -3.72 3.02
N LYS A 122 -9.19 -4.24 3.14
CA LYS A 122 -8.31 -4.56 2.00
C LYS A 122 -8.53 -5.98 1.47
N LEU A 123 -9.31 -6.79 2.20
CA LEU A 123 -9.72 -8.12 1.78
C LEU A 123 -11.03 -8.01 0.99
N ALA A 124 -11.16 -8.79 -0.07
CA ALA A 124 -12.44 -8.86 -0.78
C ALA A 124 -13.54 -9.33 0.19
N PRO A 125 -14.78 -8.80 0.10
CA PRO A 125 -15.91 -9.32 0.86
C PRO A 125 -16.04 -10.84 0.64
N GLY A 126 -15.79 -11.63 1.70
CA GLY A 126 -15.74 -13.10 1.63
C GLY A 126 -14.35 -13.74 1.76
N ALA A 127 -13.26 -12.95 1.76
CA ALA A 127 -11.90 -13.46 1.95
C ALA A 127 -11.56 -13.81 3.42
N THR A 128 -12.47 -13.59 4.39
CA THR A 128 -13.08 -14.62 5.27
C THR A 128 -13.82 -14.01 6.47
N PRO A 129 -15.05 -14.48 6.74
CA PRO A 129 -15.52 -14.79 8.09
C PRO A 129 -15.85 -16.29 8.22
N TYR A 130 -15.49 -16.93 9.34
CA TYR A 130 -15.92 -18.30 9.63
C TYR A 130 -17.35 -18.28 10.12
N ASP A 131 -18.29 -18.59 9.24
CA ASP A 131 -19.66 -18.78 9.65
C ASP A 131 -19.86 -20.23 10.13
N LEU A 132 -20.48 -20.38 11.30
CA LEU A 132 -20.86 -21.68 11.83
C LEU A 132 -22.34 -21.91 11.54
N ALA A 133 -22.64 -22.89 10.68
CA ALA A 133 -24.01 -23.28 10.36
C ALA A 133 -24.39 -24.57 11.10
N PHE A 134 -25.58 -24.57 11.69
CA PHE A 134 -26.15 -25.70 12.41
C PHE A 134 -27.58 -25.94 11.94
N PHE A 135 -28.00 -27.20 11.91
CA PHE A 135 -29.37 -27.58 11.61
C PHE A 135 -29.86 -28.59 12.64
N HIS A 136 -31.05 -28.34 13.21
CA HIS A 136 -31.75 -29.24 14.10
C HIS A 136 -33.08 -29.68 13.46
N PRO A 137 -33.22 -30.95 13.05
CA PRO A 137 -34.45 -31.43 12.43
C PRO A 137 -35.58 -31.61 13.44
N GLY A 138 -36.82 -31.38 13.02
CA GLY A 138 -38.01 -31.61 13.83
C GLY A 138 -38.16 -30.63 15.00
N THR A 139 -38.99 -31.02 15.96
CA THR A 139 -39.35 -30.20 17.13
C THR A 139 -38.41 -30.50 18.30
N PRO A 140 -37.65 -29.53 18.83
CA PRO A 140 -36.79 -29.75 19.98
C PRO A 140 -37.59 -29.96 21.26
N SER A 141 -37.14 -30.90 22.11
CA SER A 141 -37.65 -31.03 23.48
C SER A 141 -37.18 -29.86 24.36
N ASN A 142 -37.83 -29.68 25.52
CA ASN A 142 -37.33 -28.74 26.53
C ASN A 142 -35.86 -29.06 26.88
N GLY A 143 -34.99 -28.05 26.83
CA GLY A 143 -33.57 -28.18 27.11
C GLY A 143 -32.77 -29.01 26.10
N ALA A 144 -33.29 -29.22 24.87
CA ALA A 144 -32.60 -30.01 23.86
C ALA A 144 -31.22 -29.41 23.51
N LEU A 145 -30.24 -30.28 23.25
CA LEU A 145 -28.99 -29.88 22.62
C LEU A 145 -29.23 -29.70 21.13
N LEU A 146 -29.23 -28.46 20.66
CA LEU A 146 -29.47 -28.14 19.25
C LEU A 146 -28.19 -28.27 18.42
N ALA A 147 -27.05 -27.88 19.00
CA ALA A 147 -25.75 -27.96 18.37
C ALA A 147 -24.64 -28.04 19.41
N ALA A 148 -23.54 -28.73 19.07
CA ALA A 148 -22.30 -28.73 19.84
C ALA A 148 -21.09 -28.87 18.90
N ILE A 149 -20.08 -28.03 19.10
CA ILE A 149 -18.81 -28.10 18.37
C ILE A 149 -17.65 -27.70 19.28
N VAL A 150 -16.52 -28.41 19.15
CA VAL A 150 -15.25 -27.95 19.71
C VAL A 150 -14.59 -27.06 18.68
N VAL A 151 -14.31 -25.81 19.06
CA VAL A 151 -13.73 -24.84 18.13
C VAL A 151 -12.26 -25.22 17.89
N PRO A 152 -11.85 -25.59 16.65
CA PRO A 152 -10.50 -26.12 16.41
C PRO A 152 -9.39 -25.07 16.51
N ARG A 153 -9.76 -23.79 16.53
CA ARG A 153 -8.86 -22.63 16.63
C ARG A 153 -9.62 -21.42 17.18
N SER A 154 -8.92 -20.34 17.51
CA SER A 154 -9.59 -19.13 17.99
C SER A 154 -10.54 -18.54 16.94
N LEU A 155 -11.71 -18.09 17.38
CA LEU A 155 -12.79 -17.53 16.55
C LEU A 155 -13.42 -16.33 17.25
N SER A 156 -13.76 -15.28 16.52
CA SER A 156 -14.58 -14.16 17.02
C SER A 156 -15.95 -14.17 16.33
N LEU A 157 -17.03 -14.02 17.09
CA LEU A 157 -18.41 -14.04 16.60
C LEU A 157 -19.09 -12.69 16.76
N GLN A 158 -19.95 -12.29 15.81
CA GLN A 158 -20.68 -11.01 15.79
C GLN A 158 -22.19 -11.22 15.50
N GLY A 159 -22.82 -12.12 16.26
CA GLY A 159 -24.23 -12.48 16.10
C GLY A 159 -24.46 -13.50 15.01
N GLY A 160 -25.59 -13.40 14.32
CA GLY A 160 -26.02 -14.42 13.36
C GLY A 160 -27.50 -14.32 13.01
N SER A 161 -28.01 -15.35 12.36
CA SER A 161 -29.42 -15.46 11.97
C SER A 161 -29.96 -16.85 12.26
N VAL A 162 -31.28 -16.94 12.41
CA VAL A 162 -31.99 -18.22 12.54
C VAL A 162 -33.19 -18.24 11.61
N ARG A 163 -33.44 -19.40 11.01
CA ARG A 163 -34.62 -19.70 10.21
C ARG A 163 -35.23 -21.00 10.71
N VAL A 164 -36.55 -21.11 10.60
CA VAL A 164 -37.29 -22.33 11.00
C VAL A 164 -38.24 -22.75 9.88
N GLY A 165 -38.41 -24.06 9.70
CA GLY A 165 -39.37 -24.61 8.75
C GLY A 165 -40.82 -24.40 9.18
N THR A 166 -41.08 -24.38 10.49
CA THR A 166 -42.40 -24.03 11.05
C THR A 166 -42.22 -23.02 12.18
N ALA A 167 -43.01 -21.94 12.15
CA ALA A 167 -42.95 -20.88 13.15
C ALA A 167 -43.38 -21.38 14.54
N PRO A 168 -42.77 -20.88 15.63
CA PRO A 168 -43.19 -21.22 16.97
C PRO A 168 -44.55 -20.60 17.30
N ALA A 169 -45.30 -21.24 18.20
CA ALA A 169 -46.57 -20.71 18.70
C ALA A 169 -46.35 -19.55 19.68
N ASN A 170 -45.25 -19.58 20.43
CA ASN A 170 -44.84 -18.53 21.37
C ASN A 170 -43.46 -17.99 21.01
N ASN A 171 -42.99 -16.94 21.71
CA ASN A 171 -41.62 -16.49 21.55
C ASN A 171 -40.66 -17.62 21.95
N TRP A 172 -39.87 -18.10 21.00
CA TRP A 172 -38.96 -19.21 21.19
C TRP A 172 -37.54 -18.68 21.38
N SER A 173 -36.79 -19.27 22.30
CA SER A 173 -35.38 -18.94 22.50
C SER A 173 -34.53 -20.14 22.88
N ALA A 174 -33.27 -20.12 22.47
CA ALA A 174 -32.22 -21.04 22.91
C ALA A 174 -30.98 -20.25 23.33
N THR A 175 -30.22 -20.79 24.28
CA THR A 175 -29.02 -20.14 24.82
C THR A 175 -27.77 -20.72 24.16
N ILE A 176 -26.85 -19.84 23.79
CA ILE A 176 -25.53 -20.17 23.27
C ILE A 176 -24.55 -20.18 24.44
N TYR A 177 -23.80 -21.26 24.59
CA TYR A 177 -22.83 -21.46 25.67
C TYR A 177 -21.42 -21.62 25.12
N ASN A 178 -20.44 -21.04 25.82
CA ASN A 178 -19.04 -21.43 25.75
C ASN A 178 -18.70 -22.20 27.03
N GLY A 179 -18.54 -23.52 26.92
CA GLY A 179 -18.46 -24.41 28.07
C GLY A 179 -19.74 -24.32 28.91
N GLY A 180 -19.63 -23.82 30.13
CA GLY A 180 -20.76 -23.59 31.03
C GLY A 180 -21.32 -22.16 31.03
N THR A 181 -20.66 -21.22 30.34
CA THR A 181 -21.01 -19.79 30.39
C THR A 181 -21.91 -19.40 29.23
N ALA A 182 -23.05 -18.77 29.52
CA ALA A 182 -23.95 -18.24 28.48
C ALA A 182 -23.32 -17.02 27.79
N ILE A 183 -23.21 -17.07 26.46
CA ILE A 183 -22.57 -16.04 25.63
C ILE A 183 -23.51 -15.38 24.62
N GLY A 184 -24.75 -15.87 24.52
CA GLY A 184 -25.75 -15.28 23.63
C GLY A 184 -27.06 -16.05 23.61
N THR A 185 -27.99 -15.55 22.80
CA THR A 185 -29.32 -16.11 22.61
C THR A 185 -29.65 -16.19 21.13
N VAL A 186 -30.31 -17.29 20.77
CA VAL A 186 -31.04 -17.44 19.51
C VAL A 186 -32.50 -17.21 19.82
N SER A 187 -33.20 -16.37 19.06
CA SER A 187 -34.60 -16.04 19.31
C SER A 187 -35.40 -16.04 18.02
N VAL A 188 -36.59 -16.65 18.06
CA VAL A 188 -37.58 -16.63 16.97
C VAL A 188 -38.90 -16.12 17.56
N PRO A 189 -39.42 -14.98 17.10
CA PRO A 189 -40.71 -14.46 17.56
C PRO A 189 -41.88 -15.40 17.21
N ALA A 190 -42.93 -15.36 18.03
CA ALA A 190 -44.16 -16.10 17.78
C ALA A 190 -44.70 -15.82 16.35
N GLY A 191 -45.07 -16.89 15.63
CA GLY A 191 -45.65 -16.79 14.29
C GLY A 191 -44.66 -16.40 13.18
N GLN A 192 -43.36 -16.24 13.46
CA GLN A 192 -42.36 -15.90 12.46
C GLN A 192 -41.44 -17.07 12.11
N THR A 193 -41.02 -17.16 10.85
CA THR A 193 -40.03 -18.15 10.37
C THR A 193 -38.60 -17.63 10.38
N ALA A 194 -38.41 -16.38 10.79
CA ALA A 194 -37.12 -15.70 10.89
C ALA A 194 -36.90 -15.20 12.31
N GLY A 195 -35.65 -15.25 12.74
CA GLY A 195 -35.26 -14.73 14.05
C GLY A 195 -33.83 -14.20 14.05
N THR A 196 -33.35 -13.85 15.24
CA THR A 196 -32.05 -13.23 15.44
C THR A 196 -31.15 -14.07 16.34
N VAL A 197 -29.85 -13.87 16.18
CA VAL A 197 -28.86 -14.32 17.15
C VAL A 197 -28.17 -13.11 17.74
N THR A 198 -28.29 -12.96 19.05
CA THR A 198 -27.70 -11.86 19.82
C THR A 198 -26.61 -12.43 20.72
N LEU A 199 -25.42 -11.84 20.71
CA LEU A 199 -24.33 -12.19 21.62
C LEU A 199 -24.27 -11.19 22.77
N ASN A 200 -23.89 -11.66 23.95
CA ASN A 200 -23.79 -10.83 25.16
C ASN A 200 -22.64 -9.81 25.07
N SER A 201 -21.60 -10.13 24.29
CA SER A 201 -20.56 -9.20 23.87
C SER A 201 -20.44 -9.27 22.34
N THR A 202 -19.95 -8.20 21.71
CA THR A 202 -19.78 -8.18 20.26
C THR A 202 -18.48 -7.43 19.93
N PRO A 203 -17.43 -8.12 19.46
CA PRO A 203 -17.36 -9.56 19.20
C PRO A 203 -17.28 -10.42 20.48
N THR A 204 -17.73 -11.67 20.40
CA THR A 204 -17.46 -12.71 21.40
C THR A 204 -16.32 -13.59 20.92
N SER A 205 -15.22 -13.62 21.66
CA SER A 205 -14.07 -14.47 21.35
C SER A 205 -14.20 -15.86 21.98
N LEU A 206 -13.86 -16.88 21.18
CA LEU A 206 -13.74 -18.28 21.56
C LEU A 206 -12.29 -18.69 21.33
N SER A 207 -11.68 -19.36 22.31
CA SER A 207 -10.34 -19.92 22.18
C SER A 207 -10.36 -21.24 21.40
N ALA A 208 -9.20 -21.64 20.86
CA ALA A 208 -9.01 -23.01 20.41
C ALA A 208 -9.36 -23.99 21.55
N GLY A 209 -10.08 -25.06 21.23
CA GLY A 209 -10.56 -26.06 22.19
C GLY A 209 -11.82 -25.66 22.97
N ALA A 210 -12.36 -24.45 22.80
CA ALA A 210 -13.61 -24.05 23.43
C ALA A 210 -14.78 -24.95 22.97
N LEU A 211 -15.68 -25.30 23.88
CA LEU A 211 -16.88 -26.06 23.57
C LEU A 211 -18.06 -25.10 23.36
N LEU A 212 -18.43 -24.87 22.10
CA LEU A 212 -19.60 -24.08 21.75
C LEU A 212 -20.82 -25.00 21.74
N ARG A 213 -21.88 -24.62 22.46
CA ARG A 213 -23.15 -25.35 22.50
C ARG A 213 -24.32 -24.40 22.30
N ILE A 214 -25.39 -24.89 21.67
CA ILE A 214 -26.68 -24.22 21.63
C ILE A 214 -27.69 -25.15 22.28
N VAL A 215 -28.33 -24.68 23.35
CA VAL A 215 -29.24 -25.48 24.17
C VAL A 215 -30.56 -24.74 24.34
N GLY A 216 -31.68 -25.43 24.10
CA GLY A 216 -33.01 -24.88 24.28
C GLY A 216 -34.07 -25.65 23.50
N PRO A 217 -35.33 -25.22 23.59
CA PRO A 217 -35.78 -24.05 24.34
C PRO A 217 -35.90 -24.30 25.85
N SER A 218 -35.97 -23.23 26.64
CA SER A 218 -36.25 -23.28 28.10
C SER A 218 -37.71 -23.64 28.42
N THR A 219 -38.61 -23.40 27.46
CA THR A 219 -40.00 -23.82 27.47
C THR A 219 -40.27 -24.56 26.18
N ALA A 220 -40.80 -25.79 26.24
CA ALA A 220 -41.13 -26.55 25.05
C ALA A 220 -42.15 -25.79 24.17
N ASP A 221 -41.90 -25.75 22.86
CA ASP A 221 -42.84 -25.27 21.85
C ASP A 221 -43.14 -26.45 20.92
N THR A 222 -44.42 -26.81 20.78
CA THR A 222 -44.84 -27.98 20.01
C THR A 222 -44.94 -27.70 18.50
N ALA A 223 -44.89 -26.43 18.09
CA ALA A 223 -45.07 -26.01 16.70
C ALA A 223 -43.75 -25.80 15.96
N ILE A 224 -42.72 -25.26 16.63
CA ILE A 224 -41.44 -24.97 15.98
C ILE A 224 -40.77 -26.23 15.44
N ARG A 225 -40.26 -26.17 14.20
CA ARG A 225 -39.59 -27.30 13.53
C ARG A 225 -38.48 -26.84 12.61
N ASP A 226 -37.50 -27.72 12.42
CA ASP A 226 -36.47 -27.62 11.38
C ASP A 226 -35.68 -26.31 11.48
N ILE A 227 -34.88 -26.20 12.54
CA ILE A 227 -34.21 -24.98 12.97
C ILE A 227 -32.84 -24.90 12.33
N SER A 228 -32.61 -23.89 11.50
CA SER A 228 -31.32 -23.57 10.89
C SER A 228 -30.72 -22.33 11.55
N ILE A 229 -29.53 -22.45 12.13
CA ILE A 229 -28.84 -21.37 12.85
C ILE A 229 -27.50 -21.12 12.17
N SER A 230 -27.22 -19.85 11.85
CA SER A 230 -25.92 -19.43 11.35
C SER A 230 -25.32 -18.40 12.30
N LEU A 231 -24.14 -18.68 12.85
CA LEU A 231 -23.34 -17.73 13.63
C LEU A 231 -22.33 -17.09 12.71
N ARG A 232 -22.27 -15.76 12.71
CA ARG A 232 -21.39 -15.00 11.84
C ARG A 232 -20.03 -14.80 12.50
N GLY A 233 -18.99 -15.26 11.82
CA GLY A 233 -17.60 -15.00 12.23
C GLY A 233 -17.16 -13.59 11.86
N VAL A 234 -16.14 -13.08 12.55
CA VAL A 234 -15.38 -11.90 12.14
C VAL A 234 -13.90 -12.21 12.22
N ALA A 235 -13.13 -11.60 11.31
CA ALA A 235 -11.68 -11.68 11.26
C ALA A 235 -11.03 -10.97 12.46
#